data_AF-A0A1G7S2P5-F1
#
_entry.id   AF-A0A1G7S2P5-F1
#
_cell.length_a   1.000
_cell.length_b   1.000
_cell.length_c   1.000
_cell.angle_alpha   90.00
_cell.angle_beta   90.00
_cell.angle_gamma   90.00
#
_symmetry.space_group_name_H-M   'P 1'
#
loop_
_entity.id
_entity.type
_entity.pdbx_description
1 polymer ?
#
loop_
_entity_poly.entity_id
_entity_poly.type
_entity_poly.pdbx_seq_one_letter_code
_entity_poly.pdbx_strand_id
1 'polypeptide(L)'
;MHKYITLFFSAALFLCACNGKSIPNDVLKPDAMAAVLTEMHIIDGSLYNTTQIPDSLYKYGAGKYIAMFQRLHTDTAHFNRSMRYYAMQPDKLLAIYDQVDIKIKSKTDSLAKVQTEQSKATRKLDSLKNLNIKTKIDSARKMHPHENTEARKADSLKNLKTKLKTDSARRFHPRKSKKARKADSLKNLKS
;
A
#
# COMPACT_ATOMS: atom_id res chain seq x y z
N MET A 1 -57.26 5.75 -43.37
CA MET A 1 -56.18 4.85 -43.79
C MET A 1 -54.81 5.52 -43.84
N HIS A 2 -54.65 6.70 -44.47
CA HIS A 2 -53.33 7.37 -44.57
C HIS A 2 -52.66 7.71 -43.23
N LYS A 3 -53.43 8.09 -42.20
CA LYS A 3 -52.90 8.44 -40.86
C LYS A 3 -52.15 7.27 -40.18
N TYR A 4 -52.59 6.03 -40.41
CA TYR A 4 -51.95 4.84 -39.86
C TYR A 4 -50.72 4.42 -40.66
N ILE A 5 -50.73 4.66 -41.98
CA ILE A 5 -49.57 4.43 -42.86
C ILE A 5 -48.43 5.38 -42.50
N THR A 6 -48.72 6.66 -42.25
CA THR A 6 -47.71 7.64 -41.81
C THR A 6 -47.15 7.31 -40.42
N LEU A 7 -48.00 6.84 -39.50
CA LEU A 7 -47.57 6.40 -38.17
C LEU A 7 -46.67 5.15 -38.26
N PHE A 8 -47.03 4.19 -39.10
CA PHE A 8 -46.24 2.97 -39.34
C PHE A 8 -44.88 3.30 -39.97
N PHE A 9 -44.83 4.16 -40.99
CA PHE A 9 -43.58 4.60 -41.61
C PHE A 9 -42.70 5.39 -40.65
N SER A 10 -43.29 6.24 -39.81
CA SER A 10 -42.55 6.98 -38.77
C SER A 10 -41.93 6.04 -37.75
N ALA A 11 -42.69 5.06 -37.24
CA ALA A 11 -42.17 4.06 -36.31
C ALA A 11 -41.06 3.19 -36.95
N ALA A 12 -41.26 2.72 -38.19
CA ALA A 12 -40.26 1.94 -38.90
C ALA A 12 -38.93 2.69 -39.11
N LEU A 13 -38.98 4.01 -39.33
CA LEU A 13 -37.80 4.85 -39.52
C LEU A 13 -36.96 4.97 -38.22
N PHE A 14 -37.61 4.95 -37.05
CA PHE A 14 -36.92 4.86 -35.76
C PHE A 14 -36.27 3.49 -35.51
N LEU A 15 -36.89 2.40 -35.99
CA LEU A 15 -36.32 1.05 -35.83
C LEU A 15 -35.09 0.83 -36.72
N CYS A 16 -35.02 1.42 -37.92
CA CYS A 16 -33.86 1.31 -38.81
C CYS A 16 -32.64 2.15 -38.39
N ALA A 17 -32.80 3.10 -37.46
CA ALA A 17 -31.70 3.91 -36.93
C ALA A 17 -30.76 3.09 -36.01
N CYS A 18 -31.24 1.99 -35.44
CA CYS A 18 -30.46 1.06 -34.62
C CYS A 18 -29.76 -0.02 -35.47
N ASN A 19 -29.11 0.36 -36.56
CA ASN A 19 -28.13 -0.54 -37.19
C ASN A 19 -26.80 -0.38 -36.46
N GLY A 20 -26.58 -1.25 -35.47
CA GLY A 20 -25.30 -1.36 -34.77
C GLY A 20 -24.19 -1.64 -35.77
N LYS A 21 -23.43 -0.61 -36.16
CA LYS A 21 -22.25 -0.77 -37.02
C LYS A 21 -21.31 -1.74 -36.34
N SER A 22 -21.06 -2.86 -37.01
CA SER A 22 -20.05 -3.83 -36.60
C SER A 22 -18.70 -3.12 -36.48
N ILE A 23 -17.90 -3.56 -35.50
CA ILE A 23 -16.58 -2.99 -35.26
C ILE A 23 -15.70 -3.39 -36.47
N PRO A 24 -15.04 -2.43 -37.14
CA PRO A 24 -14.13 -2.73 -38.24
C PRO A 24 -13.03 -3.70 -37.82
N ASN A 25 -12.55 -4.53 -38.76
CA ASN A 25 -11.52 -5.54 -38.48
C ASN A 25 -10.15 -4.93 -38.10
N ASP A 26 -9.91 -3.68 -38.48
CA ASP A 26 -8.69 -2.91 -38.21
C ASP A 26 -8.77 -2.07 -36.92
N VAL A 27 -9.82 -2.30 -36.12
CA VAL A 27 -10.07 -1.69 -34.82
C VAL A 27 -10.01 -2.78 -33.73
N LEU A 28 -9.29 -2.48 -32.66
CA LEU A 28 -9.23 -3.32 -31.46
C LEU A 28 -10.65 -3.59 -30.96
N LYS A 29 -10.96 -4.87 -30.75
CA LYS A 29 -12.20 -5.28 -30.08
C LYS A 29 -12.28 -4.66 -28.67
N PRO A 30 -13.48 -4.47 -28.10
CA PRO A 30 -13.65 -3.75 -26.84
C PRO A 30 -12.82 -4.31 -25.68
N ASP A 31 -12.75 -5.64 -25.53
CA ASP A 31 -11.95 -6.28 -24.47
C ASP A 31 -10.44 -6.07 -24.66
N ALA A 32 -9.95 -6.14 -25.91
CA ALA A 32 -8.54 -5.87 -26.22
C ALA A 32 -8.19 -4.39 -25.98
N MET A 33 -9.08 -3.48 -26.36
CA MET A 33 -8.93 -2.05 -26.07
C MET A 33 -8.91 -1.78 -24.56
N ALA A 34 -9.83 -2.41 -23.81
CA ALA A 34 -9.86 -2.31 -22.34
C ALA A 34 -8.56 -2.85 -21.71
N ALA A 35 -8.01 -3.95 -22.22
CA ALA A 35 -6.73 -4.48 -21.75
C ALA A 35 -5.56 -3.50 -22.00
N VAL A 36 -5.48 -2.90 -23.20
CA VAL A 36 -4.47 -1.89 -23.54
C VAL A 36 -4.59 -0.67 -22.64
N LEU A 37 -5.79 -0.10 -22.50
CA LEU A 37 -6.03 1.08 -21.66
C LEU A 37 -5.73 0.80 -20.18
N THR A 38 -6.09 -0.38 -19.68
CA THR A 38 -5.77 -0.79 -18.31
C THR A 38 -4.27 -0.77 -18.06
N GLU A 39 -3.48 -1.41 -18.92
CA GLU A 39 -2.03 -1.47 -18.76
C GLU A 39 -1.37 -0.10 -18.97
N MET A 40 -1.88 0.70 -19.92
CA MET A 40 -1.43 2.07 -20.15
C MET A 40 -1.62 2.93 -18.90
N HIS A 41 -2.79 2.91 -18.28
CA HIS A 41 -3.04 3.67 -17.05
C HIS A 41 -2.20 3.20 -15.86
N ILE A 42 -1.89 1.89 -15.77
CA ILE A 42 -0.96 1.37 -14.75
C ILE A 42 0.46 1.89 -15.01
N ILE A 43 0.90 1.92 -16.27
CA ILE A 43 2.20 2.48 -16.65
C ILE A 43 2.24 3.96 -16.29
N ASP A 44 1.23 4.74 -16.66
CA ASP A 44 1.13 6.17 -16.37
C ASP A 44 1.17 6.44 -14.86
N GLY A 45 0.39 5.68 -14.08
CA GLY A 45 0.40 5.75 -12.63
C GLY A 45 1.77 5.40 -12.02
N SER A 46 2.50 4.46 -12.62
CA SER A 46 3.87 4.13 -12.18
C SER A 46 4.87 5.26 -12.47
N LEU A 47 4.65 6.02 -13.54
CA LEU A 47 5.51 7.15 -13.92
C LEU A 47 5.22 8.40 -13.09
N TYR A 48 4.03 8.52 -12.49
CA TYR A 48 3.66 9.64 -11.62
C TYR A 48 4.64 9.85 -10.45
N ASN A 49 5.15 8.77 -9.86
CA ASN A 49 6.12 8.81 -8.75
C ASN A 49 7.58 8.98 -9.21
N THR A 50 7.83 9.12 -10.51
CA THR A 50 9.19 9.30 -11.05
C THR A 50 9.57 10.77 -11.04
N THR A 51 10.85 11.07 -10.84
CA THR A 51 11.36 12.45 -10.90
C THR A 51 11.06 13.07 -12.27
N GLN A 52 10.31 14.18 -12.27
CA GLN A 52 9.91 14.90 -13.47
C GLN A 52 11.04 15.84 -13.90
N ILE A 53 11.95 15.31 -14.71
CA ILE A 53 13.04 16.02 -15.39
C ILE A 53 12.69 16.02 -16.89
N PRO A 54 13.14 16.99 -17.70
CA PRO A 54 13.04 16.87 -19.16
C PRO A 54 13.40 15.46 -19.64
N ASP A 55 12.59 14.94 -20.56
CA ASP A 55 12.69 13.60 -21.15
C ASP A 55 12.51 12.40 -20.19
N SER A 56 12.11 12.61 -18.93
CA SER A 56 11.86 11.53 -17.97
C SER A 56 10.81 10.53 -18.46
N LEU A 57 9.73 11.00 -19.07
CA LEU A 57 8.67 10.15 -19.62
C LEU A 57 9.20 9.23 -20.73
N TYR A 58 10.06 9.75 -21.60
CA TYR A 58 10.69 8.93 -22.63
C TYR A 58 11.66 7.92 -22.01
N LYS A 59 12.56 8.39 -21.14
CA LYS A 59 13.59 7.58 -20.49
C LYS A 59 13.02 6.40 -19.69
N TYR A 60 11.95 6.63 -18.93
CA TYR A 60 11.39 5.63 -18.01
C TYR A 60 10.13 4.94 -18.55
N GLY A 61 9.43 5.57 -19.50
CA GLY A 61 8.14 5.09 -20.04
C GLY A 61 8.25 4.33 -21.36
N ALA A 62 9.13 4.74 -22.30
CA ALA A 62 9.12 4.21 -23.67
C ALA A 62 9.20 2.68 -23.73
N GLY A 63 10.16 2.08 -22.99
CA GLY A 63 10.30 0.62 -22.92
C GLY A 63 9.07 -0.09 -22.31
N LYS A 64 8.37 0.55 -21.36
CA LYS A 64 7.17 0.00 -20.73
C LYS A 64 6.02 -0.09 -21.73
N TYR A 65 5.78 0.98 -22.51
CA TYR A 65 4.75 0.97 -23.54
C TYR A 65 5.06 -0.03 -24.66
N ILE A 66 6.31 -0.10 -25.11
CA ILE A 66 6.73 -1.08 -26.14
C ILE A 66 6.47 -2.51 -25.65
N ALA A 67 6.91 -2.85 -24.43
CA ALA A 67 6.70 -4.18 -23.86
C ALA A 67 5.21 -4.50 -23.67
N MET A 68 4.39 -3.52 -23.27
CA MET A 68 2.94 -3.66 -23.18
C MET A 68 2.32 -3.98 -24.54
N PHE A 69 2.64 -3.21 -25.58
CA PHE A 69 2.09 -3.42 -26.93
C PHE A 69 2.45 -4.82 -27.46
N GLN A 70 3.71 -5.25 -27.27
CA GLN A 70 4.15 -6.60 -27.63
C GLN A 70 3.37 -7.69 -26.89
N ARG A 71 3.22 -7.57 -25.56
CA ARG A 71 2.48 -8.54 -24.74
C ARG A 71 1.00 -8.63 -25.12
N LEU A 72 0.40 -7.53 -25.55
CA LEU A 72 -1.01 -7.44 -25.95
C LEU A 72 -1.22 -7.66 -27.46
N HIS A 73 -0.17 -8.06 -28.19
CA HIS A 73 -0.21 -8.36 -29.63
C HIS A 73 -0.83 -7.22 -30.45
N THR A 74 -0.43 -5.99 -30.16
CA THR A 74 -0.88 -4.79 -30.87
C THR A 74 0.27 -3.78 -31.01
N ASP A 75 0.02 -2.66 -31.66
CA ASP A 75 0.99 -1.60 -31.89
C ASP A 75 0.35 -0.20 -31.73
N THR A 76 1.20 0.82 -31.71
CA THR A 76 0.78 2.21 -31.58
C THR A 76 -0.17 2.65 -32.69
N ALA A 77 0.00 2.18 -33.92
CA ALA A 77 -0.82 2.59 -35.06
C ALA A 77 -2.23 1.97 -34.97
N HIS A 78 -2.33 0.69 -34.63
CA HIS A 78 -3.57 -0.03 -34.39
C HIS A 78 -4.33 0.55 -33.20
N PHE A 79 -3.63 0.82 -32.09
CA PHE A 79 -4.22 1.52 -30.94
C PHE A 79 -4.75 2.90 -31.32
N ASN A 80 -3.95 3.72 -32.02
CA ASN A 80 -4.36 5.08 -32.40
C ASN A 80 -5.58 5.08 -33.34
N ARG A 81 -5.64 4.17 -34.31
CA ARG A 81 -6.84 4.00 -35.17
C ARG A 81 -8.06 3.59 -34.34
N SER A 82 -7.88 2.64 -33.43
CA SER A 82 -8.95 2.16 -32.56
C SER A 82 -9.47 3.26 -31.64
N MET A 83 -8.57 4.03 -31.03
CA MET A 83 -8.93 5.14 -30.15
C MET A 83 -9.71 6.21 -30.89
N ARG A 84 -9.30 6.56 -32.12
CA ARG A 84 -10.06 7.49 -32.98
C ARG A 84 -11.46 6.96 -33.29
N TYR A 85 -11.60 5.67 -33.58
CA TYR A 85 -12.90 5.05 -33.83
C TYR A 85 -13.82 5.13 -32.60
N TYR A 86 -13.32 4.78 -31.42
CA TYR A 86 -14.12 4.81 -30.18
C TYR A 86 -14.38 6.23 -29.67
N ALA A 87 -13.49 7.19 -29.90
CA ALA A 87 -13.71 8.59 -29.57
C ALA A 87 -14.92 9.19 -30.28
N MET A 88 -15.26 8.69 -31.48
CA MET A 88 -16.46 9.08 -32.23
C MET A 88 -17.73 8.34 -31.78
N GLN A 89 -17.64 7.43 -30.81
CA GLN A 89 -18.74 6.62 -30.28
C GLN A 89 -18.69 6.60 -28.75
N PRO A 90 -19.11 7.70 -28.09
CA PRO A 90 -18.97 7.88 -26.65
C PRO A 90 -19.54 6.72 -25.82
N ASP A 91 -20.70 6.17 -26.19
CA ASP A 91 -21.34 5.06 -25.47
C ASP A 91 -20.46 3.80 -25.47
N LYS A 92 -19.82 3.49 -26.61
CA LYS A 92 -18.90 2.34 -26.72
C LYS A 92 -17.62 2.58 -25.94
N LEU A 93 -17.09 3.80 -25.97
CA LEU A 93 -15.90 4.15 -25.21
C LEU A 93 -16.16 4.10 -23.70
N LEU A 94 -17.32 4.57 -23.24
CA LEU A 94 -17.72 4.50 -21.84
C LEU A 94 -17.81 3.03 -21.37
N ALA A 95 -18.46 2.16 -22.15
CA ALA A 95 -18.52 0.73 -21.85
C ALA A 95 -17.14 0.03 -21.84
N ILE A 96 -16.16 0.56 -22.58
CA ILE A 96 -14.76 0.11 -22.50
C ILE A 96 -14.13 0.57 -21.19
N TYR A 97 -14.36 1.82 -20.76
CA TYR A 97 -13.87 2.34 -19.49
C TYR A 97 -14.48 1.62 -18.27
N ASP A 98 -15.75 1.23 -18.33
CA ASP A 98 -16.35 0.37 -17.29
C ASP A 98 -15.54 -0.95 -17.12
N GLN A 99 -15.08 -1.54 -18.23
CA GLN A 99 -14.23 -2.72 -18.20
C GLN A 99 -12.82 -2.42 -17.67
N VAL A 100 -12.27 -1.23 -17.97
CA VAL A 100 -10.99 -0.78 -17.42
C VAL A 100 -11.07 -0.69 -15.89
N ASP A 101 -12.12 -0.07 -15.35
CA ASP A 101 -12.34 0.05 -13.90
C ASP A 101 -12.43 -1.32 -13.23
N ILE A 102 -13.18 -2.25 -13.83
CA ILE A 102 -13.28 -3.63 -13.34
C ILE A 102 -11.91 -4.32 -13.34
N LYS A 103 -11.13 -4.19 -14.42
CA LYS A 103 -9.80 -4.81 -14.54
C LYS A 103 -8.81 -4.21 -13.53
N ILE A 104 -8.79 -2.90 -13.33
CA ILE A 104 -7.94 -2.22 -12.34
C ILE A 104 -8.32 -2.65 -10.92
N LYS A 105 -9.62 -2.67 -10.60
CA LYS A 105 -10.12 -3.13 -9.30
C LYS A 105 -9.71 -4.57 -9.02
N SER A 106 -9.91 -5.46 -9.97
CA SER A 106 -9.51 -6.88 -9.86
C SER A 106 -8.01 -7.05 -9.60
N LYS A 107 -7.15 -6.30 -10.28
CA LYS A 107 -5.71 -6.29 -10.05
C LYS A 107 -5.37 -5.78 -8.65
N THR A 108 -5.99 -4.68 -8.23
CA THR A 108 -5.79 -4.10 -6.88
C THR A 108 -6.23 -5.06 -5.78
N ASP A 109 -7.40 -5.68 -5.90
CA ASP A 109 -7.92 -6.64 -4.93
C ASP A 109 -7.01 -7.88 -4.84
N SER A 110 -6.51 -8.34 -5.98
CA SER A 110 -5.53 -9.43 -6.06
C SER A 110 -4.22 -9.08 -5.34
N LEU A 111 -3.71 -7.87 -5.54
CA LEU A 111 -2.50 -7.38 -4.86
C LEU A 111 -2.71 -7.24 -3.35
N ALA A 112 -3.86 -6.70 -2.91
CA ALA A 112 -4.19 -6.56 -1.49
C ALA A 112 -4.20 -7.92 -0.78
N LYS A 113 -4.80 -8.95 -1.40
CA LYS A 113 -4.79 -10.32 -0.87
C LYS A 113 -3.37 -10.84 -0.71
N VAL A 114 -2.53 -10.73 -1.74
CA VAL A 114 -1.12 -11.15 -1.69
C VAL A 114 -0.36 -10.42 -0.57
N GLN A 115 -0.56 -9.11 -0.42
CA GLN A 115 0.10 -8.32 0.62
C GLN A 115 -0.33 -8.73 2.03
N THR A 116 -1.61 -9.06 2.24
CA THR A 116 -2.08 -9.54 3.54
C THR A 116 -1.45 -10.89 3.93
N GLU A 117 -1.35 -11.82 2.98
CA GLU A 117 -0.73 -13.13 3.22
C GLU A 117 0.78 -13.01 3.47
N GLN A 118 1.48 -12.17 2.70
CA GLN A 118 2.89 -11.85 2.95
C GLN A 118 3.08 -11.21 4.34
N SER A 119 2.23 -10.25 4.71
CA SER A 119 2.31 -9.59 6.03
C SER A 119 2.08 -10.56 7.18
N LYS A 120 1.13 -11.51 7.04
CA LYS A 120 0.91 -12.58 8.03
C LYS A 120 2.12 -13.50 8.13
N ALA A 121 2.73 -13.88 7.00
CA ALA A 121 3.92 -14.71 6.97
C ALA A 121 5.12 -14.03 7.65
N THR A 122 5.37 -12.74 7.34
CA THR A 122 6.43 -11.95 7.98
C THR A 122 6.21 -11.82 9.48
N ARG A 123 4.98 -11.51 9.93
CA ARG A 123 4.65 -11.44 11.38
C ARG A 123 4.90 -12.76 12.11
N LYS A 124 4.58 -13.90 11.49
CA LYS A 124 4.86 -15.23 12.05
C LYS A 124 6.36 -15.46 12.16
N LEU A 125 7.14 -15.11 11.13
CA LEU A 125 8.59 -15.24 11.14
C LEU A 125 9.25 -14.38 12.23
N ASP A 126 8.81 -13.13 12.38
CA ASP A 126 9.33 -12.22 13.41
C ASP A 126 8.97 -12.70 14.83
N SER A 127 7.77 -13.25 15.01
CA SER A 127 7.36 -13.86 16.28
C SER A 127 8.22 -15.07 16.63
N LEU A 128 8.53 -15.94 15.67
CA LEU A 128 9.41 -17.09 15.87
C LEU A 128 10.86 -16.68 16.18
N LYS A 129 11.39 -15.65 15.51
CA LYS A 129 12.71 -15.09 15.80
C LYS A 129 12.77 -14.51 17.23
N ASN A 130 11.77 -13.74 17.65
CA ASN A 130 11.71 -13.17 18.99
C ASN A 130 11.62 -14.25 20.08
N LEU A 131 10.83 -15.31 19.86
CA LEU A 131 10.77 -16.46 20.75
C LEU A 131 12.13 -17.14 20.90
N ASN A 132 12.85 -17.38 19.79
CA ASN A 132 14.16 -18.02 19.82
C ASN A 132 15.26 -17.14 20.45
N ILE A 133 15.13 -15.82 20.37
CA ILE A 133 16.03 -14.88 21.07
C ILE A 133 15.76 -14.92 22.58
N LYS A 134 14.49 -14.89 22.99
CA LYS A 134 14.10 -14.96 24.41
C LYS A 134 14.55 -16.27 25.06
N THR A 135 14.36 -17.41 24.41
CA THR A 135 14.80 -18.71 24.95
C THR A 135 16.32 -18.80 25.11
N LYS A 136 17.10 -18.24 24.18
CA LYS A 136 18.57 -18.16 24.30
C LYS A 136 19.01 -17.26 25.46
N ILE A 137 18.35 -16.12 25.65
CA ILE A 137 18.63 -15.20 26.76
C ILE A 137 18.28 -15.84 28.10
N ASP A 138 17.14 -16.50 28.22
CA ASP A 138 16.72 -17.18 29.44
C ASP A 138 17.64 -18.37 29.78
N SER A 139 18.14 -19.07 28.76
CA SER A 139 19.13 -20.15 28.93
C SER A 139 20.50 -19.61 29.37
N ALA A 140 20.93 -18.47 28.82
CA ALA A 140 22.17 -17.81 29.25
C ALA A 140 22.06 -17.21 30.67
N ARG A 141 20.89 -16.66 31.04
CA ARG A 141 20.64 -16.12 32.39
C ARG A 141 20.59 -17.22 33.45
N LYS A 142 20.12 -18.42 33.09
CA LYS A 142 20.18 -19.62 33.97
C LYS A 142 21.60 -20.15 34.21
N MET A 143 22.61 -19.63 33.51
CA MET A 143 24.02 -19.96 33.73
C MET A 143 24.78 -18.91 34.57
N HIS A 144 24.11 -18.00 35.28
CA HIS A 144 24.75 -17.43 36.46
C HIS A 144 24.88 -18.55 37.49
N PRO A 145 26.11 -18.94 37.91
CA PRO A 145 26.27 -19.88 39.00
C PRO A 145 25.53 -19.32 40.21
N HIS A 146 24.81 -20.18 40.93
CA HIS A 146 24.29 -19.88 42.25
C HIS A 146 25.42 -19.25 43.07
N GLU A 147 25.41 -17.92 43.22
CA GLU A 147 26.36 -17.19 44.02
C GLU A 147 26.21 -17.71 45.44
N ASN A 148 27.25 -18.40 45.92
CA ASN A 148 27.27 -19.08 47.20
C ASN A 148 26.75 -18.16 48.30
N THR A 149 25.60 -18.51 48.87
CA THR A 149 24.96 -17.80 49.98
C THR A 149 25.85 -17.69 51.22
N GLU A 150 26.96 -18.45 51.25
CA GLU A 150 28.00 -18.45 52.27
C GLU A 150 29.01 -17.29 52.11
N ALA A 151 29.24 -16.76 50.90
CA ALA A 151 30.14 -15.62 50.69
C ALA A 151 29.53 -14.30 51.22
N ARG A 152 28.21 -14.16 51.17
CA ARG A 152 27.50 -12.94 51.59
C ARG A 152 27.38 -12.77 53.11
N LYS A 153 27.63 -13.83 53.89
CA LYS A 153 27.60 -13.78 55.37
C LYS A 153 28.95 -13.35 55.96
N ALA A 154 30.06 -13.57 55.26
CA ALA A 154 31.38 -13.14 55.72
C ALA A 154 31.56 -11.60 55.66
N ASP A 155 30.98 -10.96 54.65
CA ASP A 155 31.14 -9.50 54.46
C ASP A 155 30.22 -8.65 55.34
N SER A 156 29.15 -9.20 55.91
CA SER A 156 28.33 -8.49 56.91
C SER A 156 28.96 -8.43 58.30
N LEU A 157 29.93 -9.30 58.63
CA LEU A 157 30.60 -9.27 59.94
C LEU A 157 31.83 -8.36 59.97
N LYS A 158 32.43 -8.03 58.81
CA LYS A 158 33.53 -7.06 58.76
C LYS A 158 33.08 -5.61 58.93
N ASN A 159 31.86 -5.27 58.50
CA ASN A 159 31.33 -3.90 58.62
C ASN A 159 30.61 -3.59 59.96
N LEU A 160 30.42 -4.58 60.83
CA LEU A 160 29.84 -4.34 62.17
C LEU A 160 30.90 -3.91 63.21
N LYS A 161 32.16 -4.32 63.06
CA LYS A 161 33.25 -3.93 63.98
C LYS A 161 33.77 -2.50 63.76
N THR A 162 33.61 -1.94 62.56
CA THR A 162 34.03 -0.56 62.24
C THR A 162 32.97 0.49 62.56
N LYS A 163 31.68 0.13 62.69
CA LYS A 163 30.61 1.08 63.00
C LYS A 163 30.38 1.35 64.48
N LEU A 164 30.90 0.52 65.39
CA LEU A 164 30.73 0.74 66.84
C LEU A 164 31.70 1.80 67.42
N LYS A 165 32.69 2.27 66.65
CA LYS A 165 33.66 3.30 67.11
C LYS A 165 33.36 4.72 66.63
N THR A 166 32.31 4.95 65.85
CA THR A 166 32.09 6.26 65.21
C THR A 166 30.71 6.88 65.43
N ASP A 167 29.88 6.31 66.33
CA ASP A 167 28.52 6.80 66.59
C ASP A 167 28.37 7.56 67.93
N SER A 168 29.48 8.08 68.48
CA SER A 168 29.45 8.98 69.64
C SER A 168 29.34 10.45 69.29
N ALA A 169 29.19 10.82 68.01
CA ALA A 169 29.07 12.22 67.64
C ALA A 169 28.16 12.43 66.42
N ARG A 170 27.07 13.17 66.69
CA ARG A 170 26.42 14.14 65.80
C ARG A 170 24.98 13.82 65.35
N ARG A 171 24.07 14.02 66.32
CA ARG A 171 22.92 14.97 66.30
C ARG A 171 22.20 15.26 64.96
N PHE A 172 20.91 14.88 64.95
CA PHE A 172 19.70 15.70 64.66
C PHE A 172 19.44 16.39 63.30
N HIS A 173 18.18 16.23 62.85
CA HIS A 173 17.26 17.15 62.11
C HIS A 173 16.87 16.88 60.63
N PRO A 174 15.64 17.32 60.19
CA PRO A 174 14.65 16.43 59.59
C PRO A 174 14.27 16.71 58.11
N ARG A 175 13.47 15.76 57.60
CA ARG A 175 12.78 15.63 56.30
C ARG A 175 11.90 16.83 55.90
N LYS A 176 11.93 17.23 54.61
CA LYS A 176 10.88 18.07 53.97
C LYS A 176 10.47 17.54 52.59
N SER A 177 9.15 17.57 52.36
CA SER A 177 8.38 17.22 51.16
C SER A 177 8.10 18.43 50.25
N LYS A 178 7.80 18.25 48.95
CA LYS A 178 6.49 18.60 48.30
C LYS A 178 6.52 18.59 46.75
N LYS A 179 5.32 18.34 46.22
CA LYS A 179 4.79 18.33 44.83
C LYS A 179 4.92 19.66 44.05
N ALA A 180 4.92 19.57 42.70
CA ALA A 180 4.35 20.47 41.66
C ALA A 180 5.19 20.29 40.36
N ARG A 181 4.73 20.33 39.11
CA ARG A 181 3.50 20.75 38.42
C ARG A 181 3.51 20.08 37.02
N LYS A 182 2.38 19.56 36.56
CA LYS A 182 2.08 19.26 35.14
C LYS A 182 1.41 20.49 34.52
N ALA A 183 1.52 20.60 33.20
CA ALA A 183 0.73 21.43 32.27
C ALA A 183 1.27 22.84 31.97
N ASP A 184 2.14 22.90 30.96
CA ASP A 184 2.35 23.97 29.97
C ASP A 184 2.84 23.21 28.72
N SER A 185 2.45 23.42 27.46
CA SER A 185 1.62 24.43 26.83
C SER A 185 1.17 23.82 25.49
N LEU A 186 -0.14 23.64 25.30
CA LEU A 186 -0.76 23.54 23.98
C LEU A 186 -0.75 24.95 23.39
N LYS A 187 0.21 25.25 22.50
CA LYS A 187 0.17 26.39 21.59
C LYS A 187 1.29 26.21 20.56
N ASN A 188 0.92 25.82 19.34
CA ASN A 188 1.28 26.56 18.12
C ASN A 188 0.58 25.92 16.93
N LEU A 189 -0.60 26.49 16.67
CA LEU A 189 -1.41 26.36 15.48
C LEU A 189 -0.90 27.42 14.48
N LYS A 190 -0.76 27.02 13.22
CA LYS A 190 -0.76 27.87 12.01
C LYS A 190 0.27 29.00 11.90
N SER A 191 1.16 28.85 10.93
CA SER A 191 1.37 29.88 9.91
C SER A 191 1.52 29.22 8.55
#